data_AF-A0A835Z544-F1
#
_entry.id   AF-A0A835Z544-F1
#
_cell.length_a   1.000
_cell.length_b   1.000
_cell.length_c   1.000
_cell.angle_alpha   90.00
_cell.angle_beta   90.00
_cell.angle_gamma   90.00
#
_symmetry.space_group_name_H-M   'P 1'
#
loop_
_entity.id
_entity.type
_entity.pdbx_description
1 polymer ?
#
loop_
_entity_poly.entity_id
_entity_poly.type
_entity_poly.pdbx_seq_one_letter_code
_entity_poly.pdbx_strand_id
1 'polypeptide(L)' 'TQSKRAERWSSDEHRVFLKAMTQHGRDWKKIKAQLPTRTLTQVRTHAYWYLAKVER' A
#
# COMPACT_ATOMS: atom_id res chain seq x y z
N THR A 1 -6.62 -2.63 -26.32
CA THR A 1 -5.60 -3.48 -25.66
C THR A 1 -4.91 -2.68 -24.56
N GLN A 2 -5.48 -2.66 -23.35
CA GLN A 2 -4.89 -1.89 -22.24
C GLN A 2 -4.45 -2.84 -21.13
N SER A 3 -3.14 -3.12 -21.11
CA SER A 3 -2.52 -3.98 -20.13
C SER A 3 -2.69 -3.38 -18.73
N LYS A 4 -3.54 -4.01 -17.92
CA LYS A 4 -3.75 -3.74 -16.49
C LYS A 4 -2.48 -4.04 -15.66
N ARG A 5 -1.39 -3.33 -15.90
CA ARG A 5 -0.15 -3.42 -15.10
C ARG A 5 -0.23 -2.61 -13.80
N ALA A 6 -1.31 -1.87 -13.57
CA ALA A 6 -1.54 -1.11 -12.34
C ALA A 6 -1.85 -1.99 -11.11
N GLU A 7 -1.85 -3.33 -11.23
CA GLU A 7 -2.24 -4.24 -10.14
C GLU A 7 -1.06 -4.78 -9.31
N ARG A 8 0.18 -4.60 -9.78
CA ARG A 8 1.37 -5.11 -9.07
C ARG A 8 1.99 -3.99 -8.24
N TRP A 9 2.02 -4.13 -6.91
CA TRP A 9 2.80 -3.27 -6.05
C TRP A 9 4.28 -3.44 -6.38
N SER A 10 4.94 -2.36 -6.77
CA SER A 10 6.39 -2.39 -6.96
C SER A 10 7.11 -2.55 -5.62
N SER A 11 8.30 -3.15 -5.61
CA SER A 11 9.14 -3.25 -4.42
C SER A 11 9.40 -1.88 -3.78
N ASP A 12 9.51 -0.83 -4.60
CA ASP A 12 9.71 0.54 -4.14
C ASP A 12 8.47 1.08 -3.42
N GLU A 13 7.29 0.94 -4.03
CA GLU A 13 6.01 1.33 -3.43
C GLU A 13 5.74 0.54 -2.15
N HIS A 14 6.09 -0.74 -2.13
CA HIS A 14 5.93 -1.56 -0.94
C HIS A 14 6.88 -1.12 0.18
N ARG A 15 8.13 -0.74 -0.13
CA ARG A 15 9.06 -0.16 0.85
C ARG A 15 8.52 1.14 1.44
N VAL A 16 7.98 2.02 0.61
CA VAL A 16 7.36 3.28 1.07
C VAL A 16 6.12 2.98 1.93
N PHE A 17 5.29 2.02 1.52
CA PHE A 17 4.15 1.56 2.31
C PHE A 17 4.57 1.08 3.70
N LEU A 18 5.56 0.19 3.79
CA LEU A 18 6.05 -0.32 5.07
C LEU A 18 6.64 0.79 5.93
N LYS A 19 7.47 1.67 5.35
CA LYS A 19 8.05 2.83 6.07
C LYS A 19 6.95 3.72 6.64
N ALA A 20 5.95 4.07 5.83
CA ALA A 20 4.84 4.89 6.25
C ALA A 20 3.95 4.17 7.28
N MET A 21 3.80 2.85 7.18
CA MET A 21 3.07 2.02 8.14
C MET A 21 3.79 1.95 9.48
N THR A 22 5.12 1.89 9.51
CA THR A 22 5.90 1.98 10.75
C THR A 22 5.85 3.38 11.36
N GLN A 23 5.88 4.44 10.54
CA GLN A 23 5.88 5.83 11.03
C GLN A 23 4.51 6.34 11.48
N HIS A 24 3.43 5.91 10.82
CA HIS A 24 2.08 6.43 11.03
C HIS A 24 1.08 5.35 11.51
N GLY A 25 1.50 4.09 11.61
CA GLY A 25 0.63 2.99 12.01
C GLY A 25 -0.45 2.69 10.96
N ARG A 26 -1.72 2.75 11.39
CA ARG A 26 -2.91 2.50 10.55
C ARG A 26 -3.52 3.78 9.95
N ASP A 27 -2.79 4.89 9.96
CA ASP A 27 -3.22 6.14 9.33
C ASP A 27 -3.13 6.09 7.80
N TRP A 28 -4.12 5.47 7.15
CA TRP A 28 -4.14 5.29 5.69
C TRP A 28 -4.05 6.61 4.91
N LYS A 29 -4.61 7.70 5.46
CA LYS A 29 -4.53 9.04 4.83
C LYS A 29 -3.09 9.54 4.74
N LYS A 30 -2.30 9.34 5.79
CA LYS A 30 -0.88 9.71 5.82
C LYS A 30 -0.04 8.76 4.96
N ILE A 31 -0.34 7.46 4.98
CA ILE A 31 0.33 6.48 4.11
C ILE A 31 0.09 6.79 2.63
N LYS A 32 -1.15 7.12 2.25
CA LYS A 32 -1.48 7.57 0.88
C LYS A 32 -0.76 8.87 0.53
N ALA A 33 -0.53 9.77 1.48
CA ALA A 33 0.22 11.01 1.21
C ALA A 33 1.67 10.71 0.80
N GLN A 34 2.27 9.62 1.31
CA GLN A 34 3.59 9.14 0.91
C GLN A 34 3.58 8.34 -0.40
N LEU A 35 2.40 7.85 -0.83
CA LEU A 35 2.20 7.01 -2.02
C LEU A 35 1.27 7.71 -3.03
N PRO A 36 1.75 8.71 -3.79
CA PRO A 36 0.93 9.44 -4.76
C PRO A 36 0.49 8.56 -5.94
N THR A 37 1.20 7.47 -6.22
CA THR A 37 0.87 6.51 -7.28
C THR A 37 -0.32 5.61 -6.94
N ARG A 38 -0.72 5.56 -5.67
CA ARG A 38 -1.79 4.68 -5.18
C ARG A 38 -2.92 5.48 -4.55
N THR A 39 -4.13 5.02 -4.78
CA THR A 39 -5.32 5.59 -4.15
C THR A 39 -5.50 5.06 -2.73
N LEU A 40 -6.23 5.82 -1.90
CA LEU A 40 -6.50 5.44 -0.52
C LEU A 40 -7.16 4.05 -0.42
N THR A 41 -8.06 3.73 -1.34
CA THR A 41 -8.72 2.43 -1.44
C THR A 41 -7.73 1.31 -1.73
N GLN A 42 -6.81 1.50 -2.68
CA GLN A 42 -5.78 0.50 -2.99
C GLN A 42 -4.84 0.26 -1.81
N VAL A 43 -4.45 1.32 -1.09
CA VAL A 43 -3.63 1.22 0.13
C VAL A 43 -4.35 0.38 1.20
N ARG A 44 -5.66 0.61 1.40
CA ARG A 44 -6.47 -0.15 2.38
C ARG A 44 -6.60 -1.62 1.99
N THR A 45 -6.92 -1.92 0.75
CA THR A 45 -7.03 -3.31 0.26
C THR A 45 -5.70 -4.03 0.40
N HIS A 46 -4.59 -3.39 0.05
CA HIS A 46 -3.26 -3.97 0.20
C HIS A 46 -2.91 -4.21 1.66
N ALA A 47 -3.20 -3.25 2.55
CA ALA A 47 -3.00 -3.40 3.98
C ALA A 47 -3.82 -4.55 4.57
N TYR A 48 -5.07 -4.73 4.13
CA TYR A 48 -5.93 -5.82 4.57
C TYR A 48 -5.31 -7.19 4.26
N TRP A 49 -4.92 -7.43 2.99
CA TRP A 49 -4.28 -8.68 2.60
C TRP A 49 -2.89 -8.86 3.23
N TYR A 50 -2.12 -7.77 3.36
CA TYR A 50 -0.81 -7.80 4.00
C TYR A 50 -0.90 -8.20 5.46
N LEU A 51 -1.81 -7.58 6.22
CA LEU A 51 -2.04 -7.92 7.63
C LEU A 51 -2.55 -9.36 7.77
N ALA A 52 -3.51 -9.78 6.94
CA ALA A 52 -3.99 -11.15 6.93
C ALA A 52 -2.88 -12.18 6.60
N LYS A 53 -1.86 -11.79 5.84
CA LYS A 53 -0.70 -12.63 5.54
C LYS A 53 0.36 -12.61 6.64
N VAL A 54 0.51 -11.50 7.35
CA VAL A 54 1.47 -11.33 8.46
C VAL A 54 0.97 -12.02 9.74
N GLU A 55 -0.33 -12.15 9.94
CA GLU A 55 -0.92 -12.87 11.09
C GLU A 55 -0.95 -14.40 10.94
N ARG A 56 -0.12 -14.97 10.05
CA ARG A 56 -0.04 -16.41 9.81
C ARG A 56 1.34 -16.99 10.10
#